data_AF-A0A8S4QM70-F1
#
_entry.id   AF-A0A8S4QM70-F1
#
_cell.length_a   1.000
_cell.length_b   1.000
_cell.length_c   1.000
_cell.angle_alpha   90.00
_cell.angle_beta   90.00
_cell.angle_gamma   90.00
#
_symmetry.space_group_name_H-M   'P 1'
#
loop_
_entity.id
_entity.type
_entity.pdbx_description
1 polymer ?
#
loop_
_entity_poly.entity_id
_entity_poly.type
_entity_poly.pdbx_seq_one_letter_code
_entity_poly.pdbx_strand_id
1 'polypeptide(L)'
;MEAADERPFDCSEMYIFGKFETFRKRLLKVVDLFQTYITYYVLNKTTLEGVEEFAVNFNKLFKIISTKTYDALDHRRPDFDKDYKTYKDNVATQELLLENFMIASVNKCPTTEIALHLLERFKKLKLDCLYLEDQYYDLISKYTGEIESIRDRYNEERENPELPRNMPPVSGRVMWIRFYDKNIKYPMQEFMQHKEVITHMVLKNDN
;
A
#
# COMPACT_ATOMS: atom_id res chain seq x y z
N MET A 1 48.90 30.26 -33.79
CA MET A 1 50.13 30.36 -32.98
C MET A 1 49.89 29.46 -31.79
N GLU A 2 50.17 28.17 -31.97
CA GLU A 2 49.99 27.15 -30.95
C GLU A 2 51.11 27.30 -29.91
N ALA A 3 50.74 27.32 -28.63
CA ALA A 3 51.67 27.25 -27.52
C ALA A 3 52.27 25.83 -27.49
N ALA A 4 53.28 25.61 -28.32
CA ALA A 4 53.88 24.29 -28.58
C ALA A 4 54.85 23.81 -27.48
N ASP A 5 54.93 24.49 -26.34
CA ASP A 5 55.95 24.23 -25.30
C ASP A 5 55.39 24.07 -23.88
N GLU A 6 54.06 23.93 -23.74
CA GLU A 6 53.44 23.59 -22.45
C GLU A 6 53.19 22.08 -22.37
N ARG A 7 53.65 21.45 -21.27
CA ARG A 7 53.32 20.04 -20.99
C ARG A 7 51.80 19.88 -21.08
N PRO A 8 51.28 18.96 -21.91
CA PRO A 8 49.85 18.72 -21.96
C PRO A 8 49.38 18.32 -20.56
N PHE A 9 48.27 18.91 -20.12
CA PHE A 9 47.62 18.54 -18.86
C PHE A 9 47.29 17.05 -18.89
N ASP A 10 48.05 16.24 -18.16
CA ASP A 10 47.80 14.80 -18.03
C ASP A 10 46.72 14.56 -16.97
N CYS A 11 45.49 14.92 -17.32
CA CYS A 11 44.32 14.67 -16.49
C CYS A 11 43.75 13.30 -16.85
N SER A 12 43.93 12.32 -15.97
CA SER A 12 43.24 11.03 -16.11
C SER A 12 41.73 11.25 -15.96
N GLU A 13 41.02 11.20 -17.09
CA GLU A 13 39.56 11.27 -17.17
C GLU A 13 38.92 10.22 -16.24
N MET A 14 39.47 9.01 -16.23
CA MET A 14 39.08 7.91 -15.35
C MET A 14 39.19 8.27 -13.86
N TYR A 15 40.21 9.04 -13.47
CA TYR A 15 40.43 9.44 -12.08
C TYR A 15 39.48 10.55 -11.63
N ILE A 16 39.16 11.49 -12.51
CA ILE A 16 38.25 12.61 -12.20
C ILE A 16 36.80 12.12 -12.24
N PHE A 17 36.36 11.56 -13.38
CA PHE A 17 34.99 11.12 -13.56
C PHE A 17 34.65 9.87 -12.76
N GLY A 18 35.61 8.95 -12.56
CA GLY A 18 35.39 7.77 -11.72
C GLY A 18 35.14 8.11 -10.25
N LYS A 19 35.89 9.07 -9.70
CA LYS A 19 35.67 9.56 -8.32
C LYS A 19 34.33 10.28 -8.18
N PHE A 20 34.04 11.18 -9.12
CA PHE A 20 32.78 11.90 -9.13
C PHE A 20 31.58 10.94 -9.21
N GLU A 21 31.66 9.93 -10.09
CA GLU A 21 30.60 8.94 -10.26
C GLU A 21 30.42 8.07 -9.01
N THR A 22 31.51 7.68 -8.34
CA THR A 22 31.43 6.93 -7.08
C THR A 22 30.80 7.76 -5.97
N PHE A 23 31.16 9.04 -5.85
CA PHE A 23 30.55 9.96 -4.90
C PHE A 23 29.07 10.22 -5.21
N ARG A 24 28.72 10.43 -6.48
CA ARG A 24 27.33 10.57 -6.95
C ARG A 24 26.49 9.36 -6.57
N LYS A 25 26.98 8.15 -6.82
CA LYS A 25 26.30 6.89 -6.43
C LYS A 25 26.08 6.82 -4.92
N ARG A 26 27.05 7.29 -4.12
CA ARG A 26 26.88 7.36 -2.65
C ARG A 26 25.78 8.34 -2.26
N LEU A 27 25.75 9.54 -2.86
CA LEU A 27 24.70 10.53 -2.60
C LEU A 27 23.30 9.99 -2.94
N LEU A 28 23.15 9.29 -4.07
CA LEU A 28 21.87 8.69 -4.45
C LEU A 28 21.35 7.70 -3.40
N LYS A 29 22.23 6.89 -2.80
CA LYS A 29 21.86 5.97 -1.71
C LYS A 29 21.45 6.70 -0.43
N VAL A 30 22.15 7.78 -0.09
CA VAL A 30 21.79 8.61 1.08
C VAL A 30 20.43 9.28 0.85
N VAL A 31 20.17 9.79 -0.36
CA VAL A 31 18.87 10.36 -0.74
C VAL A 31 17.77 9.29 -0.67
N ASP A 32 17.99 8.09 -1.21
CA ASP A 32 17.04 6.97 -1.14
C ASP A 32 16.68 6.61 0.31
N LEU A 33 17.68 6.60 1.20
CA LEU A 33 17.51 6.32 2.62
C LEU A 33 16.58 7.35 3.29
N PHE A 34 16.80 8.65 3.05
CA PHE A 34 15.92 9.70 3.57
C PHE A 34 14.53 9.65 2.94
N GLN A 35 14.45 9.41 1.64
CA GLN A 35 13.16 9.31 0.94
C GLN A 35 12.34 8.14 1.48
N THR A 36 12.96 6.98 1.69
CA THR A 36 12.34 5.81 2.31
C THR A 36 11.81 6.14 3.70
N TYR A 37 12.62 6.81 4.54
CA TYR A 37 12.18 7.24 5.87
C TYR A 37 10.97 8.17 5.83
N ILE A 38 10.98 9.17 4.95
CA ILE A 38 9.87 10.12 4.78
C ILE A 38 8.61 9.40 4.30
N THR A 39 8.75 8.52 3.30
CA THR A 39 7.64 7.71 2.75
C THR A 39 6.93 6.92 3.85
N TYR A 40 7.67 6.20 4.70
CA TYR A 40 7.08 5.39 5.77
C TYR A 40 6.74 6.17 7.04
N TYR A 41 7.15 7.44 7.16
CA TYR A 41 6.83 8.26 8.32
C TYR A 41 5.32 8.47 8.49
N VAL A 42 4.53 8.37 7.41
CA VAL A 42 3.05 8.43 7.43
C VAL A 42 2.43 7.42 8.42
N LEU A 43 3.10 6.27 8.65
CA LEU A 43 2.65 5.25 9.61
C LEU A 43 2.65 5.76 11.05
N ASN A 44 3.44 6.80 11.38
CA ASN A 44 3.43 7.44 12.69
C ASN A 44 2.26 8.44 12.87
N LYS A 45 1.56 8.79 11.80
CA LYS A 45 0.50 9.80 11.78
C LYS A 45 -0.89 9.21 11.58
N THR A 46 -0.98 7.96 11.15
CA THR A 46 -2.24 7.28 10.95
C THR A 46 -2.85 6.83 12.28
N THR A 47 -4.18 6.73 12.31
CA THR A 47 -4.97 6.17 13.42
C THR A 47 -5.44 4.74 13.13
N LEU A 48 -4.82 4.09 12.16
CA LEU A 48 -5.15 2.71 11.78
C LEU A 48 -4.54 1.79 12.83
N GLU A 49 -5.42 1.12 13.58
CA GLU A 49 -5.04 0.21 14.67
C GLU A 49 -4.16 -0.94 14.16
N GLY A 50 -3.07 -1.23 14.86
CA GLY A 50 -2.12 -2.30 14.53
C GLY A 50 -0.96 -1.86 13.64
N VAL A 51 -0.97 -0.63 13.11
CA VAL A 51 0.12 -0.09 12.29
C VAL A 51 1.29 0.42 13.14
N GLU A 52 1.08 0.62 14.44
CA GLU A 52 2.06 1.21 15.35
C GLU A 52 3.36 0.40 15.40
N GLU A 53 3.28 -0.93 15.36
CA GLU A 53 4.46 -1.80 15.36
C GLU A 53 5.32 -1.59 14.11
N PHE A 54 4.70 -1.48 12.94
CA PHE A 54 5.39 -1.21 11.67
C PHE A 54 6.06 0.15 11.68
N ALA A 55 5.37 1.19 12.19
CA ALA A 55 5.94 2.52 12.34
C ALA A 55 7.21 2.50 13.20
N VAL A 56 7.16 1.80 14.35
CA VAL A 56 8.32 1.63 15.24
C VAL A 56 9.46 0.89 14.54
N ASN A 57 9.15 -0.18 13.80
CA ASN A 57 10.17 -0.97 13.10
C ASN A 57 10.86 -0.17 11.98
N PHE A 58 10.13 0.54 11.13
CA PHE A 58 10.72 1.42 10.11
C PHE A 58 11.60 2.52 10.72
N ASN A 59 11.14 3.15 11.80
CA ASN A 59 11.93 4.14 12.54
C ASN A 59 13.22 3.54 13.09
N LYS A 60 13.15 2.30 13.62
CA LYS A 60 14.32 1.58 14.14
C LYS A 60 15.32 1.27 13.03
N LEU A 61 14.88 0.85 11.85
CA LEU A 61 15.77 0.60 10.70
C LEU A 61 16.56 1.86 10.32
N PHE A 62 15.87 3.00 10.20
CA PHE A 62 16.53 4.28 9.92
C PHE A 62 17.46 4.71 11.05
N LYS A 63 17.05 4.51 12.30
CA LYS A 63 17.88 4.84 13.47
C LYS A 63 19.20 4.05 13.47
N ILE A 64 19.17 2.75 13.17
CA ILE A 64 20.36 1.89 13.17
C ILE A 64 21.44 2.42 12.22
N ILE A 65 21.05 2.82 11.00
CA ILE A 65 22.00 3.31 9.99
C ILE A 65 22.40 4.77 10.24
N SER A 66 21.49 5.63 10.70
CA SER A 66 21.79 7.05 10.98
C SER A 66 22.68 7.27 12.20
N THR A 67 22.74 6.32 13.14
CA THR A 67 23.61 6.39 14.33
C THR A 67 25.01 5.79 14.14
N LYS A 68 25.35 5.36 12.92
CA LYS A 68 26.68 4.81 12.64
C LYS A 68 27.75 5.88 12.78
N THR A 69 28.93 5.50 13.25
CA THR A 69 30.02 6.43 13.59
C THR A 69 30.92 6.80 12.41
N TYR A 70 30.76 6.15 11.26
CA TYR A 70 31.50 6.48 10.05
C TYR A 70 30.84 7.64 9.29
N ASP A 71 31.64 8.36 8.51
CA ASP A 71 31.12 9.36 7.58
C ASP A 71 30.42 8.66 6.40
N ALA A 72 29.10 8.84 6.29
CA ALA A 72 28.29 8.30 5.21
C ALA A 72 28.68 8.89 3.83
N LEU A 73 29.23 10.10 3.80
CA LEU A 73 29.66 10.78 2.57
C LEU A 73 31.05 10.36 2.10
N ASP A 74 31.82 9.67 2.95
CA ASP A 74 33.09 9.08 2.55
C ASP A 74 32.85 7.86 1.65
N HIS A 75 32.83 8.13 0.34
CA HIS A 75 32.63 7.13 -0.71
C HIS A 75 33.79 6.13 -0.84
N ARG A 76 34.90 6.31 -0.10
CA ARG A 76 36.06 5.39 -0.10
C ARG A 76 35.88 4.26 0.91
N ARG A 77 35.02 4.45 1.91
CA ARG A 77 34.74 3.44 2.93
C ARG A 77 33.59 2.52 2.51
N PRO A 78 33.77 1.19 2.56
CA PRO A 78 32.73 0.23 2.17
C PRO A 78 31.65 0.04 3.25
N ASP A 79 31.87 0.53 4.47
CA ASP A 79 31.01 0.29 5.64
C ASP A 79 29.56 0.73 5.38
N PHE A 80 29.37 1.94 4.85
CA PHE A 80 28.05 2.46 4.49
C PHE A 80 27.36 1.57 3.46
N ASP A 81 28.06 1.09 2.43
CA ASP A 81 27.42 0.29 1.38
C ASP A 81 26.93 -1.06 1.91
N LYS A 82 27.66 -1.66 2.85
CA LYS A 82 27.25 -2.89 3.54
C LYS A 82 26.02 -2.65 4.42
N ASP A 83 26.03 -1.60 5.23
CA ASP A 83 24.91 -1.27 6.11
C ASP A 83 23.68 -0.81 5.30
N TYR A 84 23.86 -0.06 4.21
CA TYR A 84 22.80 0.37 3.30
C TYR A 84 22.12 -0.84 2.64
N LYS A 85 22.90 -1.83 2.18
CA LYS A 85 22.33 -3.07 1.65
C LYS A 85 21.47 -3.77 2.70
N THR A 86 22.01 -3.94 3.91
CA THR A 86 21.28 -4.53 5.04
C THR A 86 20.01 -3.73 5.37
N TYR A 87 20.06 -2.40 5.30
CA TYR A 87 18.90 -1.54 5.47
C TYR A 87 17.83 -1.80 4.41
N LYS A 88 18.19 -1.87 3.12
CA LYS A 88 17.25 -2.17 2.02
C LYS A 88 16.61 -3.54 2.15
N ASP A 89 17.40 -4.57 2.50
CA ASP A 89 16.88 -5.93 2.70
C ASP A 89 15.85 -5.96 3.85
N ASN A 90 16.12 -5.23 4.94
CA ASN A 90 15.19 -5.12 6.06
C ASN A 90 13.95 -4.28 5.71
N VAL A 91 14.09 -3.22 4.92
CA VAL A 91 12.96 -2.40 4.43
C VAL A 91 12.02 -3.27 3.59
N ALA A 92 12.55 -4.00 2.62
CA ALA A 92 11.75 -4.91 1.78
C ALA A 92 11.02 -5.98 2.61
N THR A 93 11.68 -6.49 3.66
CA THR A 93 11.04 -7.41 4.61
C THR A 93 9.87 -6.74 5.36
N GLN A 94 10.04 -5.51 5.83
CA GLN A 94 8.97 -4.78 6.52
C GLN A 94 7.82 -4.39 5.58
N GLU A 95 8.11 -4.06 4.33
CA GLU A 95 7.12 -3.83 3.27
C GLU A 95 6.21 -5.06 3.09
N LEU A 96 6.81 -6.24 2.94
CA LEU A 96 6.06 -7.50 2.82
C LEU A 96 5.22 -7.81 4.06
N LEU A 97 5.75 -7.56 5.26
CA LEU A 97 4.98 -7.77 6.50
C LEU A 97 3.79 -6.80 6.60
N LEU A 98 3.97 -5.56 6.18
CA LEU A 98 2.91 -4.54 6.19
C LEU A 98 1.81 -4.88 5.17
N GLU A 99 2.19 -5.34 3.99
CA GLU A 99 1.26 -5.85 2.97
C GLU A 99 0.44 -7.01 3.53
N ASN A 100 1.08 -8.04 4.08
CA ASN A 100 0.40 -9.19 4.67
C ASN A 100 -0.55 -8.80 5.81
N PHE A 101 -0.16 -7.81 6.63
CA PHE A 101 -1.03 -7.28 7.67
C PHE A 101 -2.29 -6.63 7.09
N MET A 102 -2.15 -5.83 6.03
CA MET A 102 -3.28 -5.24 5.33
C MET A 102 -4.21 -6.32 4.79
N ILE A 103 -3.68 -7.31 4.06
CA ILE A 103 -4.44 -8.43 3.50
C ILE A 103 -5.21 -9.18 4.60
N ALA A 104 -4.52 -9.54 5.69
CA ALA A 104 -5.14 -10.23 6.82
C ALA A 104 -6.26 -9.39 7.48
N SER A 105 -6.06 -8.08 7.60
CA SER A 105 -7.04 -7.17 8.19
C SER A 105 -8.30 -7.03 7.31
N VAL A 106 -8.11 -6.93 5.99
CA VAL A 106 -9.20 -6.89 5.00
C VAL A 106 -9.97 -8.21 5.00
N ASN A 107 -9.28 -9.36 5.02
CA ASN A 107 -9.92 -10.67 5.03
C ASN A 107 -10.71 -10.96 6.31
N LYS A 108 -10.30 -10.38 7.44
CA LYS A 108 -11.03 -10.50 8.72
C LYS A 108 -12.33 -9.68 8.76
N CYS A 109 -12.54 -8.77 7.81
CA CYS A 109 -13.74 -7.93 7.78
C CYS A 109 -14.99 -8.79 7.47
N PRO A 110 -16.10 -8.61 8.22
CA PRO A 110 -17.26 -9.49 8.09
C PRO A 110 -18.07 -9.24 6.81
N THR A 111 -18.02 -8.03 6.25
CA THR A 111 -18.70 -7.66 5.02
C THR A 111 -17.77 -6.94 4.05
N THR A 112 -18.09 -6.98 2.76
CA THR A 112 -17.38 -6.22 1.73
C THR A 112 -17.40 -4.71 2.02
N GLU A 113 -18.52 -4.15 2.49
CA GLU A 113 -18.62 -2.73 2.84
C GLU A 113 -17.57 -2.31 3.88
N ILE A 114 -17.40 -3.08 4.96
CA ILE A 114 -16.41 -2.80 6.00
C ILE A 114 -15.00 -2.95 5.46
N ALA A 115 -14.76 -3.97 4.62
CA ALA A 115 -13.47 -4.20 3.98
C ALA A 115 -13.07 -3.03 3.05
N LEU A 116 -14.00 -2.52 2.25
CA LEU A 116 -13.79 -1.36 1.36
C LEU A 116 -13.48 -0.09 2.16
N HIS A 117 -14.19 0.17 3.26
CA HIS A 117 -13.86 1.29 4.15
C HIS A 117 -12.45 1.16 4.73
N LEU A 118 -12.04 -0.05 5.11
CA LEU A 118 -10.68 -0.29 5.59
C LEU A 118 -9.63 -0.04 4.49
N LEU A 119 -9.88 -0.51 3.27
CA LEU A 119 -9.01 -0.23 2.12
C LEU A 119 -8.90 1.27 1.83
N GLU A 120 -9.98 2.04 1.97
CA GLU A 120 -9.95 3.50 1.81
C GLU A 120 -9.01 4.16 2.84
N ARG A 121 -8.95 3.62 4.07
CA ARG A 121 -8.00 4.08 5.09
C ARG A 121 -6.56 3.73 4.72
N PHE A 122 -6.29 2.53 4.20
CA PHE A 122 -4.96 2.16 3.69
C PHE A 122 -4.55 2.99 2.48
N LYS A 123 -5.48 3.32 1.57
CA LYS A 123 -5.25 4.20 0.40
C LYS A 123 -4.74 5.58 0.80
N LYS A 124 -5.16 6.12 1.95
CA LYS A 124 -4.69 7.41 2.47
C LYS A 124 -3.20 7.40 2.86
N LEU A 125 -2.60 6.22 3.07
CA LEU A 125 -1.17 6.09 3.35
C LEU A 125 -0.30 6.33 2.12
N LYS A 126 -0.84 6.10 0.90
CA LYS A 126 -0.11 6.25 -0.38
C LYS A 126 1.22 5.47 -0.40
N LEU A 127 1.18 4.22 0.03
CA LEU A 127 2.32 3.31 0.03
C LEU A 127 2.15 2.29 -1.08
N ASP A 128 3.06 2.31 -2.05
CA ASP A 128 3.00 1.43 -3.22
C ASP A 128 3.16 -0.05 -2.85
N CYS A 129 3.89 -0.34 -1.77
CA CYS A 129 4.11 -1.70 -1.27
C CYS A 129 2.83 -2.41 -0.76
N LEU A 130 1.68 -1.72 -0.70
CA LEU A 130 0.43 -2.29 -0.23
C LEU A 130 -0.37 -3.00 -1.33
N TYR A 131 -0.04 -2.81 -2.62
CA TYR A 131 -0.72 -3.45 -3.75
C TYR A 131 -2.26 -3.45 -3.63
N LEU A 132 -2.84 -2.28 -3.34
CA LEU A 132 -4.26 -2.16 -3.00
C LEU A 132 -5.19 -2.65 -4.11
N GLU A 133 -4.78 -2.55 -5.37
CA GLU A 133 -5.56 -3.02 -6.53
C GLU A 133 -5.87 -4.53 -6.47
N ASP A 134 -4.90 -5.34 -6.04
CA ASP A 134 -5.05 -6.79 -5.90
C ASP A 134 -6.18 -7.14 -4.92
N GLN A 135 -6.33 -6.34 -3.86
CA GLN A 135 -7.39 -6.55 -2.88
C GLN A 135 -8.79 -6.24 -3.42
N TYR A 136 -8.92 -5.32 -4.38
CA TYR A 136 -10.22 -5.09 -5.01
C TYR A 136 -10.65 -6.28 -5.89
N TYR A 137 -9.70 -6.98 -6.53
CA TYR A 137 -9.98 -8.20 -7.28
C TYR A 137 -10.45 -9.36 -6.39
N ASP A 138 -9.91 -9.47 -5.18
CA ASP A 138 -10.37 -10.46 -4.20
C ASP A 138 -11.75 -10.07 -3.64
N LEU A 139 -11.94 -8.79 -3.29
CA LEU A 139 -13.20 -8.32 -2.71
C LEU A 139 -14.39 -8.36 -3.66
N ILE A 140 -14.19 -8.14 -4.96
CA ILE A 140 -15.31 -8.22 -5.92
C ILE A 140 -15.88 -9.64 -5.96
N SER A 141 -15.03 -10.67 -5.82
CA SER A 141 -15.48 -12.07 -5.77
C SER A 141 -16.31 -12.35 -4.51
N LYS A 142 -15.86 -11.84 -3.36
CA LYS A 142 -16.62 -11.92 -2.09
C LYS A 142 -17.95 -11.18 -2.19
N TYR A 143 -17.95 -10.00 -2.81
CA TYR A 143 -19.14 -9.19 -3.00
C TYR A 143 -20.19 -9.88 -3.88
N THR A 144 -19.78 -10.58 -4.95
CA THR A 144 -20.70 -11.39 -5.75
C THR A 144 -21.41 -12.44 -4.91
N GLY A 145 -20.67 -13.17 -4.06
CA GLY A 145 -21.28 -14.13 -3.13
C GLY A 145 -22.22 -13.48 -2.11
N GLU A 146 -21.89 -12.28 -1.63
CA GLU A 146 -22.79 -11.50 -0.77
C GLU A 146 -24.08 -11.08 -1.50
N ILE A 147 -24.01 -10.68 -2.78
CA ILE A 147 -25.20 -10.39 -3.61
C ILE A 147 -26.07 -11.63 -3.76
N GLU A 148 -25.48 -12.79 -4.06
CA GLU A 148 -26.23 -14.03 -4.20
C GLU A 148 -26.94 -14.41 -2.89
N SER A 149 -26.23 -14.32 -1.76
CA SER A 149 -26.83 -14.56 -0.45
C SER A 149 -27.96 -13.57 -0.14
N ILE A 150 -27.81 -12.30 -0.50
CA ILE A 150 -28.87 -11.28 -0.38
C ILE A 150 -30.07 -11.63 -1.27
N ARG A 151 -29.85 -12.03 -2.52
CA ARG A 151 -30.90 -12.44 -3.46
C ARG A 151 -31.71 -13.60 -2.90
N ASP A 152 -31.03 -14.62 -2.40
CA ASP A 152 -31.67 -15.83 -1.90
C ASP A 152 -32.51 -15.51 -0.66
N ARG A 153 -31.93 -14.77 0.30
CA ARG A 153 -32.66 -14.31 1.50
C ARG A 153 -33.86 -13.43 1.17
N TYR A 154 -33.71 -12.50 0.22
CA TYR A 154 -34.82 -11.66 -0.24
C TYR A 154 -35.97 -12.51 -0.79
N ASN A 155 -35.67 -13.51 -1.62
CA ASN A 155 -36.70 -14.37 -2.22
C ASN A 155 -37.42 -15.24 -1.19
N GLU A 156 -36.70 -15.73 -0.17
CA GLU A 156 -37.27 -16.51 0.93
C GLU A 156 -38.18 -15.67 1.84
N GLU A 157 -37.76 -14.46 2.17
CA GLU A 157 -38.42 -13.63 3.20
C GLU A 157 -39.45 -12.63 2.65
N ARG A 158 -39.46 -12.29 1.35
CA ARG A 158 -40.27 -11.17 0.80
C ARG A 158 -41.76 -11.21 1.14
N GLU A 159 -42.34 -12.41 1.26
CA GLU A 159 -43.76 -12.58 1.58
C GLU A 159 -44.04 -12.20 3.03
N ASN A 160 -43.16 -12.59 3.95
CA ASN A 160 -43.24 -12.36 5.39
C ASN A 160 -41.87 -11.95 5.98
N PRO A 161 -41.39 -10.72 5.70
CA PRO A 161 -40.06 -10.31 6.13
C PRO A 161 -40.03 -10.07 7.63
N GLU A 162 -38.88 -10.33 8.25
CA GLU A 162 -38.67 -9.97 9.65
C GLU A 162 -38.59 -8.44 9.79
N LEU A 163 -39.56 -7.87 10.51
CA LEU A 163 -39.66 -6.43 10.71
C LEU A 163 -39.22 -6.03 12.12
N PRO A 164 -38.59 -4.85 12.29
CA PRO A 164 -38.29 -4.30 13.60
C PRO A 164 -39.54 -4.21 14.47
N ARG A 165 -39.38 -4.45 15.78
CA ARG A 165 -40.46 -4.31 16.76
C ARG A 165 -41.07 -2.90 16.70
N ASN A 166 -42.39 -2.82 16.87
CA ASN A 166 -43.17 -1.59 16.86
C ASN A 166 -43.18 -0.84 15.52
N MET A 167 -42.80 -1.48 14.41
CA MET A 167 -42.87 -0.86 13.09
C MET A 167 -44.18 -1.22 12.37
N PRO A 168 -44.89 -0.25 11.75
CA PRO A 168 -46.07 -0.55 10.94
C PRO A 168 -45.70 -1.48 9.77
N PRO A 169 -46.56 -2.46 9.38
CA PRO A 169 -46.21 -3.48 8.39
C PRO A 169 -45.72 -2.93 7.05
N VAL A 170 -46.39 -1.89 6.52
CA VAL A 170 -46.03 -1.29 5.22
C VAL A 170 -44.69 -0.57 5.32
N SER A 171 -44.50 0.28 6.33
CA SER A 171 -43.25 1.03 6.54
C SER A 171 -42.07 0.12 6.85
N GLY A 172 -42.30 -0.96 7.60
CA GLY A 172 -41.28 -1.97 7.91
C GLY A 172 -40.81 -2.69 6.64
N ARG A 173 -41.73 -3.11 5.77
CA ARG A 173 -41.35 -3.71 4.47
C ARG A 173 -40.52 -2.75 3.62
N VAL A 174 -40.88 -1.47 3.56
CA VAL A 174 -40.10 -0.46 2.84
C VAL A 174 -38.70 -0.30 3.45
N MET A 175 -38.58 -0.30 4.78
CA MET A 175 -37.27 -0.25 5.45
C MET A 175 -36.42 -1.49 5.15
N TRP A 176 -37.02 -2.69 5.17
CA TRP A 176 -36.37 -3.95 4.85
C TRP A 176 -35.83 -3.97 3.40
N ILE A 177 -36.62 -3.51 2.42
CA ILE A 177 -36.14 -3.39 1.02
C ILE A 177 -34.98 -2.38 0.92
N ARG A 178 -35.12 -1.21 1.56
CA ARG A 178 -34.07 -0.18 1.57
C ARG A 178 -32.77 -0.64 2.21
N PHE A 179 -32.84 -1.54 3.19
CA PHE A 179 -31.67 -2.13 3.81
C PHE A 179 -30.85 -2.93 2.78
N TYR A 180 -31.48 -3.83 2.02
CA TYR A 180 -30.78 -4.56 0.95
C TYR A 180 -30.28 -3.64 -0.16
N ASP A 181 -31.11 -2.69 -0.61
CA ASP A 181 -30.72 -1.73 -1.64
C ASP A 181 -29.47 -0.94 -1.23
N LYS A 182 -29.38 -0.50 0.04
CA LYS A 182 -28.21 0.19 0.57
C LYS A 182 -26.96 -0.71 0.55
N ASN A 183 -27.08 -1.95 1.06
CA ASN A 183 -25.96 -2.89 1.16
C ASN A 183 -25.43 -3.30 -0.22
N ILE A 184 -26.28 -3.32 -1.24
CA ILE A 184 -25.86 -3.56 -2.62
C ILE A 184 -25.21 -2.30 -3.20
N LYS A 185 -25.84 -1.14 -3.07
CA LYS A 185 -25.41 0.08 -3.77
C LYS A 185 -24.03 0.59 -3.36
N TYR A 186 -23.71 0.59 -2.06
CA TYR A 186 -22.45 1.18 -1.62
C TYR A 186 -21.21 0.46 -2.18
N PRO A 187 -21.04 -0.87 -2.00
CA PRO A 187 -19.90 -1.56 -2.59
C PRO A 187 -19.85 -1.44 -4.12
N MET A 188 -21.01 -1.49 -4.79
CA MET A 188 -21.08 -1.30 -6.24
C MET A 188 -20.51 0.07 -6.67
N GLN A 189 -20.87 1.15 -5.96
CA GLN A 189 -20.36 2.49 -6.27
C GLN A 189 -18.85 2.60 -6.10
N GLU A 190 -18.28 1.93 -5.09
CA GLU A 190 -16.84 1.86 -4.91
C GLU A 190 -16.17 1.07 -6.05
N PHE A 191 -16.66 -0.12 -6.38
CA PHE A 191 -16.10 -0.91 -7.48
C PHE A 191 -16.22 -0.21 -8.85
N MET A 192 -17.26 0.59 -9.08
CA MET A 192 -17.40 1.38 -10.31
C MET A 192 -16.28 2.41 -10.51
N GLN A 193 -15.60 2.82 -9.44
CA GLN A 193 -14.41 3.67 -9.52
C GLN A 193 -13.18 2.88 -10.02
N HIS A 194 -13.23 1.55 -9.95
CA HIS A 194 -12.17 0.61 -10.33
C HIS A 194 -12.59 -0.23 -11.56
N LYS A 195 -12.69 0.41 -12.73
CA LYS A 195 -13.21 -0.21 -13.98
C LYS A 195 -12.51 -1.51 -14.39
N GLU A 196 -11.22 -1.61 -14.13
CA GLU A 196 -10.40 -2.79 -14.47
C GLU A 196 -10.85 -4.02 -13.68
N VAL A 197 -11.17 -3.84 -12.40
CA VAL A 197 -11.69 -4.89 -11.50
C VAL A 197 -13.01 -5.47 -12.02
N ILE A 198 -13.92 -4.61 -12.46
CA ILE A 198 -15.21 -5.03 -13.02
C ILE A 198 -15.01 -5.78 -14.33
N THR A 199 -14.15 -5.28 -15.21
CA THR A 199 -13.93 -5.87 -16.54
C THR A 199 -13.29 -7.26 -16.42
N HIS A 200 -12.33 -7.43 -15.52
CA HIS A 200 -11.68 -8.70 -15.25
C HIS A 200 -12.65 -9.80 -14.77
N MET A 201 -13.63 -9.43 -13.94
CA MET A 201 -14.68 -10.36 -13.50
C MET A 201 -15.56 -10.85 -14.66
N VAL A 202 -15.94 -9.97 -15.58
CA VAL A 202 -16.73 -10.35 -16.76
C VAL A 202 -15.98 -11.37 -17.61
N LEU A 203 -14.69 -11.15 -17.87
CA LEU A 203 -13.86 -12.04 -18.67
C LEU A 203 -13.61 -13.42 -18.02
N LYS A 204 -13.64 -13.51 -16.68
CA LYS A 204 -13.52 -14.79 -15.96
C LYS A 204 -14.81 -15.61 -15.97
N ASN A 205 -15.97 -14.97 -16.07
CA ASN A 205 -17.26 -15.66 -16.10
C ASN A 205 -17.66 -16.13 -17.51
N ASP A 206 -17.00 -15.63 -18.55
CA ASP A 206 -17.23 -15.98 -19.96
C ASP A 206 -16.31 -17.13 -20.48
N ASN A 207 -15.44 -17.70 -19.62
CA ASN A 207 -14.57 -18.85 -19.91
C ASN A 207 -14.87 -20.04 -19.00
#